data_AF-A0A2V5WUD5-F1
#
_entry.id   AF-A0A2V5WUD5-F1
#
_cell.length_a   1.000
_cell.length_b   1.000
_cell.length_c   1.000
_cell.angle_alpha   90.00
_cell.angle_beta   90.00
_cell.angle_gamma   90.00
#
_symmetry.space_group_name_H-M   'P 1'
#
loop_
_entity.id
_entity.type
_entity.pdbx_description
1 polymer ?
#
loop_
_entity_poly.entity_id
_entity_poly.type
_entity_poly.pdbx_seq_one_letter_code
_entity_poly.pdbx_strand_id
1 'polypeptide(L)'
;MLNVFQAVDCENYNDFKTVMREAATALGKTFSVTEPFDRAFGQLQKESSSSAKVYSPRLQIQRALWGHGAETFDVTEQMKKFIRNDMLVVQASRDSFGEPCFGKPKRLSITYLYDGDSREIHISEHDWLALPE
;
A
#
# COMPACT_ATOMS: atom_id res chain seq x y z
N MET A 1 10.73 37.44 -10.56
CA MET A 1 9.48 36.66 -10.44
C MET A 1 9.85 35.40 -9.66
N LEU A 2 9.34 35.20 -8.44
CA LEU A 2 9.71 34.08 -7.56
C LEU A 2 9.03 32.79 -8.04
N ASN A 3 9.76 31.88 -8.67
CA ASN A 3 9.31 30.53 -9.05
C ASN A 3 9.62 29.49 -7.95
N VAL A 4 9.49 29.85 -6.67
CA VAL A 4 10.09 29.04 -5.58
C VAL A 4 9.22 27.83 -5.18
N PHE A 5 7.94 27.81 -5.54
CA PHE A 5 7.04 26.69 -5.23
C PHE A 5 6.26 26.25 -6.47
N GLN A 6 6.94 25.57 -7.40
CA GLN A 6 6.22 24.62 -8.26
C GLN A 6 5.82 23.43 -7.37
N ALA A 7 4.61 22.90 -7.57
CA ALA A 7 3.91 21.94 -6.72
C ALA A 7 4.81 21.13 -5.77
N VAL A 8 4.66 21.36 -4.46
CA VAL A 8 5.39 20.61 -3.44
C VAL A 8 4.41 19.67 -2.75
N ASP A 9 4.61 18.37 -2.96
CA ASP A 9 3.90 17.35 -2.21
C ASP A 9 4.50 17.26 -0.81
N CYS A 10 3.66 17.44 0.22
CA CYS A 10 4.05 17.28 1.61
C CYS A 10 3.47 15.96 2.12
N GLU A 11 4.33 14.96 2.34
CA GLU A 11 3.91 13.65 2.84
C GLU A 11 3.86 13.61 4.37
N ASN A 12 4.62 14.51 5.03
CA ASN A 12 4.68 14.57 6.48
C ASN A 12 4.92 16.00 7.02
N TYR A 13 4.85 16.13 8.35
CA TYR A 13 5.01 17.41 9.05
C TYR A 13 6.41 18.04 8.88
N ASN A 14 7.46 17.24 8.70
CA ASN A 14 8.80 17.78 8.43
C ASN A 14 8.91 18.40 7.03
N ASP A 15 8.19 17.86 6.04
CA ASP A 15 8.13 18.43 4.69
C ASP A 15 7.49 19.83 4.74
N PHE A 16 6.35 19.95 5.44
CA PHE A 16 5.69 21.24 5.66
C PHE A 16 6.61 22.26 6.34
N LYS A 17 7.35 21.87 7.40
CA LYS A 17 8.31 22.76 8.07
C LYS A 17 9.42 23.24 7.14
N THR A 18 9.86 22.37 6.23
CA THR A 18 10.90 22.71 5.25
C THR A 18 10.39 23.75 4.26
N VAL A 19 9.20 23.52 3.68
CA VAL A 19 8.55 24.48 2.78
C VAL A 19 8.35 25.85 3.43
N MET A 20 7.85 25.89 4.67
CA MET A 20 7.62 27.16 5.37
C MET A 20 8.91 27.91 5.70
N ARG A 21 10.01 27.18 5.97
CA ARG A 21 11.33 27.78 6.20
C ARG A 21 11.91 28.36 4.92
N GLU A 22 11.79 27.65 3.81
CA GLU A 22 12.21 28.12 2.50
C GLU A 22 11.40 29.35 2.07
N ALA A 23 10.08 29.34 2.31
CA ALA A 23 9.20 30.47 2.02
C ALA A 23 9.59 31.70 2.83
N ALA A 24 9.82 31.53 4.14
CA ALA A 24 10.28 32.61 5.00
C ALA A 24 11.63 33.17 4.52
N THR A 25 12.57 32.30 4.16
CA THR A 25 13.89 32.69 3.65
C THR A 25 13.78 33.51 2.36
N ALA A 26 12.94 33.07 1.41
CA ALA A 26 12.69 33.77 0.16
C ALA A 26 12.05 35.15 0.36
N LEU A 27 11.32 35.34 1.47
CA LEU A 27 10.71 36.60 1.87
C LEU A 27 11.61 37.46 2.77
N GLY A 28 12.84 37.03 3.07
CA GLY A 28 13.73 37.71 4.01
C GLY A 28 13.22 37.70 5.46
N LYS A 29 12.41 36.71 5.81
CA LYS A 29 11.79 36.52 7.13
C LYS A 29 12.33 35.25 7.80
N THR A 30 12.07 35.14 9.10
CA THR A 30 12.34 33.93 9.87
C THR A 30 11.02 33.24 10.21
N PHE A 31 10.96 31.94 9.98
CA PHE A 31 9.87 31.09 10.47
C PHE A 31 10.35 30.33 11.71
N SER A 32 9.64 30.50 12.82
CA SER A 32 9.81 29.71 14.03
C SER A 32 8.51 29.01 14.37
N VAL A 33 8.61 27.74 14.73
CA VAL A 33 7.48 26.97 15.23
C VAL A 33 7.46 27.12 16.75
N THR A 34 6.33 27.52 17.31
CA THR A 34 6.15 27.60 18.76
C THR A 34 5.92 26.19 19.34
N GLU A 35 6.34 25.96 20.59
CA GLU A 35 6.13 24.65 21.23
C GLU A 35 4.67 24.17 21.23
N PRO A 36 3.65 25.03 21.45
CA PRO A 36 2.26 24.60 21.38
C PRO A 36 1.88 24.10 19.98
N PHE A 37 2.38 24.75 18.93
CA PHE A 37 2.12 24.36 17.55
C PHE A 37 2.82 23.04 17.22
N ASP A 38 4.10 22.90 17.59
CA ASP A 38 4.85 21.67 17.35
C ASP A 38 4.22 20.46 18.06
N ARG A 39 3.74 20.67 19.30
CA ARG A 39 3.04 19.65 20.08
C ARG A 39 1.70 19.25 19.45
N ALA A 40 0.92 20.20 18.97
CA ALA A 40 -0.37 19.92 18.33
C ALA A 40 -0.19 19.04 17.09
N PHE A 41 0.80 19.32 16.24
CA PHE A 41 1.08 18.49 15.06
C PHE A 41 1.68 17.13 15.43
N GLY A 42 2.54 17.05 16.45
CA GLY A 42 3.03 15.77 16.96
C GLY A 42 1.90 14.89 17.53
N GLN A 43 0.93 15.50 18.23
CA GLN A 43 -0.28 14.83 18.69
C GLN A 43 -1.15 14.37 17.51
N LEU A 44 -1.42 15.24 16.54
CA LEU A 44 -2.16 14.89 15.34
C LEU A 44 -1.48 13.80 14.52
N GLN A 45 -0.15 13.77 14.43
CA GLN A 45 0.58 12.70 13.75
C GLN A 45 0.48 11.37 14.51
N LYS A 46 0.54 11.41 15.84
CA LYS A 46 0.38 10.23 16.69
C LYS A 46 -1.05 9.69 16.64
N GLU A 47 -2.03 10.59 16.70
CA GLU A 47 -3.45 10.29 16.56
C GLU A 47 -3.78 9.81 15.16
N SER A 48 -3.23 10.43 14.11
CA SER A 48 -3.41 9.98 12.73
C SER A 48 -2.71 8.65 12.49
N SER A 49 -1.57 8.36 13.11
CA SER A 49 -0.93 7.03 13.05
C SER A 49 -1.72 5.98 13.85
N SER A 50 -2.30 6.38 14.99
CA SER A 50 -3.20 5.55 15.78
C SER A 50 -4.57 5.37 15.14
N SER A 51 -5.01 6.31 14.30
CA SER A 51 -6.25 6.29 13.51
C SER A 51 -6.00 5.74 12.10
N ALA A 52 -4.76 5.71 11.62
CA ALA A 52 -4.33 4.89 10.50
C ALA A 52 -4.38 3.40 10.89
N LYS A 53 -4.31 3.09 12.19
CA LYS A 53 -4.72 1.77 12.71
C LYS A 53 -6.22 1.50 12.50
N VAL A 54 -7.05 2.55 12.38
CA VAL A 54 -8.50 2.47 12.14
C VAL A 54 -8.84 2.28 10.66
N TYR A 55 -7.94 2.62 9.73
CA TYR A 55 -8.02 2.15 8.33
C TYR A 55 -7.00 1.04 8.07
N SER A 56 -7.15 -0.07 8.80
CA SER A 56 -6.59 -1.32 8.31
C SER A 56 -7.48 -1.75 7.13
N PRO A 57 -6.95 -1.89 5.89
CA PRO A 57 -7.73 -2.43 4.78
C PRO A 57 -8.35 -3.74 5.23
N ARG A 58 -9.63 -3.94 4.93
CA ARG A 58 -10.33 -5.15 5.37
C ARG A 58 -9.67 -6.35 4.76
N LEU A 59 -9.33 -6.27 3.47
CA LEU A 59 -8.60 -7.31 2.74
C LEU A 59 -7.10 -6.96 2.63
N GLN A 60 -6.23 -7.86 3.08
CA GLN A 60 -4.78 -7.71 2.97
C GLN A 60 -4.14 -9.01 2.49
N ILE A 61 -3.49 -8.98 1.32
CA ILE A 61 -2.71 -10.15 0.86
C ILE A 61 -1.39 -10.20 1.63
N GLN A 62 -1.18 -11.28 2.38
CA GLN A 62 0.06 -11.53 3.12
C GLN A 62 1.08 -12.24 2.26
N ARG A 63 0.65 -13.23 1.46
CA ARG A 63 1.50 -13.99 0.55
C ARG A 63 0.67 -14.60 -0.58
N ALA A 64 1.22 -14.61 -1.79
CA ALA A 64 0.63 -15.31 -2.91
C ALA A 64 1.68 -15.99 -3.79
N LEU A 65 1.50 -17.28 -4.06
CA LEU A 65 2.39 -18.09 -4.89
C LEU A 65 1.65 -18.67 -6.09
N TRP A 66 2.22 -18.51 -7.28
CA TRP A 66 1.70 -19.04 -8.54
C TRP A 66 2.66 -20.07 -9.13
N GLY A 67 2.20 -21.30 -9.36
CA GLY A 67 3.00 -22.31 -10.06
C GLY A 67 2.69 -23.75 -9.67
N HIS A 68 3.69 -24.62 -9.77
CA HIS A 68 3.56 -26.05 -9.50
C HIS A 68 4.73 -26.58 -8.67
N GLY A 69 4.43 -27.14 -7.50
CA GLY A 69 5.47 -27.69 -6.62
C GLY A 69 6.48 -26.62 -6.20
N ALA A 70 7.77 -26.85 -6.51
CA ALA A 70 8.85 -25.90 -6.24
C ALA A 70 9.04 -24.83 -7.32
N GLU A 71 8.39 -24.98 -8.49
CA GLU A 71 8.49 -24.03 -9.61
C GLU A 71 7.35 -23.01 -9.50
N THR A 72 7.59 -21.97 -8.70
CA THR A 72 6.59 -20.94 -8.39
C THR A 72 7.15 -19.53 -8.51
N PHE A 73 6.30 -18.58 -8.89
CA PHE A 73 6.55 -17.15 -8.72
C PHE A 73 5.85 -16.63 -7.46
N ASP A 74 6.55 -15.76 -6.73
CA ASP A 74 5.92 -14.92 -5.73
C ASP A 74 5.18 -13.77 -6.43
N VAL A 75 3.86 -13.77 -6.33
CA VAL A 75 2.96 -12.81 -6.97
C VAL A 75 2.27 -11.91 -5.95
N THR A 76 2.78 -11.86 -4.71
CA THR A 76 2.21 -11.10 -3.59
C THR A 76 1.98 -9.63 -3.96
N GLU A 77 3.00 -8.97 -4.51
CA GLU A 77 2.92 -7.55 -4.88
C GLU A 77 2.00 -7.29 -6.09
N GLN A 78 1.87 -8.25 -7.00
CA GLN A 78 0.90 -8.15 -8.10
C GLN A 78 -0.53 -8.25 -7.57
N MET A 79 -0.81 -9.19 -6.67
CA MET A 79 -2.13 -9.35 -6.07
C MET A 79 -2.54 -8.13 -5.23
N LYS A 80 -1.63 -7.54 -4.45
CA LYS A 80 -1.90 -6.28 -3.72
C LYS A 80 -2.33 -5.16 -4.67
N LYS A 81 -1.71 -5.06 -5.85
CA LYS A 81 -2.07 -4.07 -6.88
C LYS A 81 -3.42 -4.32 -7.54
N PHE A 82 -4.01 -5.51 -7.42
CA PHE A 82 -5.34 -5.81 -7.93
C PHE A 82 -6.47 -5.47 -6.96
N ILE A 83 -6.17 -5.21 -5.67
CA ILE A 83 -7.20 -4.84 -4.69
C ILE A 83 -7.83 -3.50 -5.06
N ARG A 84 -9.16 -3.45 -5.13
CA ARG A 84 -9.97 -2.24 -5.31
C ARG A 84 -11.13 -2.29 -4.33
N ASN A 85 -11.29 -1.25 -3.51
CA ASN A 85 -12.37 -1.14 -2.52
C ASN A 85 -12.52 -2.39 -1.64
N ASP A 86 -11.39 -2.88 -1.08
CA ASP A 86 -11.31 -4.10 -0.25
C ASP A 86 -11.78 -5.40 -0.94
N MET A 87 -11.89 -5.40 -2.27
CA MET A 87 -12.19 -6.57 -3.07
C MET A 87 -11.04 -6.91 -4.01
N LEU A 88 -10.91 -8.20 -4.31
CA LEU A 88 -9.97 -8.70 -5.31
C LEU A 88 -10.71 -9.66 -6.24
N VAL A 89 -10.67 -9.40 -7.53
CA VAL A 89 -11.18 -10.29 -8.56
C VAL A 89 -10.08 -10.51 -9.59
N VAL A 90 -9.63 -11.75 -9.74
CA VAL A 90 -8.56 -12.10 -10.68
C VAL A 90 -8.74 -13.52 -11.17
N GLN A 91 -8.37 -13.77 -12.42
CA GLN A 91 -8.28 -15.13 -12.94
C GLN A 91 -6.90 -15.71 -12.67
N ALA A 92 -6.83 -16.96 -12.20
CA ALA A 92 -5.57 -17.70 -12.08
C ALA A 92 -5.05 -18.09 -13.47
N SER A 93 -4.38 -17.17 -14.15
CA SER A 93 -3.92 -17.37 -15.53
C SER A 93 -2.49 -16.95 -15.76
N ARG A 94 -1.88 -17.53 -16.80
CA ARG A 94 -0.57 -17.12 -17.32
C ARG A 94 -0.53 -15.64 -17.69
N ASP A 95 -1.62 -15.09 -18.20
CA ASP A 95 -1.67 -13.67 -18.59
C ASP A 95 -1.63 -12.74 -17.38
N SER A 96 -2.15 -13.18 -16.23
CA SER A 96 -2.15 -12.40 -14.99
C SER A 96 -0.81 -12.46 -14.25
N PHE A 97 -0.15 -13.62 -14.25
CA PHE A 97 0.97 -13.92 -13.34
C PHE A 97 2.25 -14.43 -14.04
N GLY A 98 2.22 -14.63 -15.35
CA GLY A 98 3.31 -15.23 -16.11
C GLY A 98 3.34 -16.76 -16.08
N GLU A 99 4.38 -17.33 -16.68
CA GLU A 99 4.57 -18.79 -16.80
C GLU A 99 5.75 -19.26 -15.94
N PRO A 100 5.52 -19.78 -14.72
CA PRO A 100 6.57 -20.29 -13.86
C PRO A 100 7.05 -21.70 -14.24
N CYS A 101 6.19 -22.53 -14.86
CA CYS A 101 6.52 -23.91 -15.21
C CYS A 101 5.77 -24.39 -16.45
N PHE A 102 6.52 -24.72 -17.51
CA PHE A 102 5.92 -25.12 -18.79
C PHE A 102 5.30 -26.52 -18.74
N GLY A 103 4.07 -26.65 -19.25
CA GLY A 103 3.38 -27.93 -19.42
C GLY A 103 2.88 -28.59 -18.13
N LYS A 104 2.93 -27.89 -16.98
CA LYS A 104 2.44 -28.38 -15.69
C LYS A 104 1.18 -27.63 -15.25
N PRO A 105 0.23 -28.30 -14.58
CA PRO A 105 -0.95 -27.63 -14.05
C PRO A 105 -0.54 -26.72 -12.91
N LYS A 106 -0.87 -25.43 -13.02
CA LYS A 106 -0.53 -24.42 -12.01
C LYS A 106 -1.64 -24.23 -11.01
N ARG A 107 -1.27 -23.73 -9.84
CA ARG A 107 -2.17 -23.37 -8.76
C ARG A 107 -1.75 -22.03 -8.18
N LEU A 108 -2.74 -21.20 -7.85
CA LEU A 108 -2.54 -19.97 -7.09
C LEU A 108 -2.85 -20.28 -5.62
N SER A 109 -1.88 -20.05 -4.74
CA SER A 109 -2.00 -20.24 -3.29
C SER A 109 -1.87 -18.90 -2.59
N ILE A 110 -2.89 -18.49 -1.84
CA ILE A 110 -2.95 -17.17 -1.23
C ILE A 110 -3.17 -17.30 0.27
N THR A 111 -2.34 -16.63 1.05
CA THR A 111 -2.58 -16.31 2.46
C THR A 111 -2.99 -14.84 2.56
N TYR A 112 -4.13 -14.54 3.16
CA TYR A 112 -4.66 -13.19 3.29
C TYR A 112 -5.29 -12.96 4.66
N LEU A 113 -5.38 -11.69 5.07
CA LEU A 113 -6.22 -11.27 6.19
C LEU A 113 -7.52 -10.71 5.63
N TYR A 114 -8.64 -11.08 6.25
CA TYR A 114 -9.90 -10.38 6.08
C TYR A 114 -10.46 -9.96 7.43
N ASP A 115 -10.66 -8.67 7.66
CA ASP A 115 -11.05 -8.10 8.96
C ASP A 115 -10.12 -8.52 10.12
N GLY A 116 -8.85 -8.77 9.81
CA GLY A 116 -7.84 -9.23 10.77
C GLY A 116 -7.76 -10.75 10.93
N ASP A 117 -8.72 -11.51 10.38
CA ASP A 117 -8.68 -12.97 10.41
C ASP A 117 -7.84 -13.53 9.27
N SER A 118 -6.84 -14.35 9.61
CA SER A 118 -5.99 -15.01 8.63
C SER A 118 -6.71 -16.17 7.96
N ARG A 119 -6.69 -16.18 6.62
CA ARG A 119 -7.32 -17.18 5.76
C ARG A 119 -6.34 -17.63 4.68
N GLU A 120 -6.54 -18.84 4.20
CA GLU A 120 -5.78 -19.42 3.10
C GLU A 120 -6.74 -19.98 2.06
N ILE A 121 -6.43 -19.75 0.78
CA ILE A 121 -7.19 -20.28 -0.34
C ILE A 121 -6.26 -20.75 -1.44
N HIS A 122 -6.68 -21.80 -2.13
CA HIS A 122 -6.00 -22.36 -3.28
C HIS A 122 -6.97 -22.53 -4.44
N ILE A 123 -6.63 -21.99 -5.61
CA ILE A 123 -7.44 -22.16 -6.82
C ILE A 123 -6.60 -22.69 -7.97
N SER A 124 -7.23 -23.46 -8.87
CA SER A 124 -6.54 -24.06 -10.01
C SER A 124 -6.35 -23.04 -11.13
N GLU A 125 -5.43 -23.33 -12.04
CA GLU A 125 -5.31 -22.57 -13.29
C GLU A 125 -6.66 -22.49 -14.03
N HIS A 126 -6.95 -21.32 -14.59
CA HIS A 126 -8.18 -20.90 -15.26
C HIS A 126 -9.38 -20.56 -14.35
N ASP A 127 -9.33 -20.90 -13.06
CA ASP A 127 -10.37 -20.53 -12.12
C ASP A 127 -10.37 -19.02 -11.83
N TRP A 128 -11.55 -18.50 -11.46
CA TRP A 128 -11.71 -17.14 -10.97
C TRP A 128 -11.64 -17.11 -9.45
N LEU A 129 -10.89 -16.16 -8.92
CA LEU A 129 -10.89 -15.79 -7.52
C LEU A 129 -11.70 -14.51 -7.34
N ALA A 130 -12.61 -14.52 -6.37
CA ALA A 130 -13.23 -13.33 -5.83
C ALA A 130 -13.03 -13.34 -4.31
N LEU A 131 -12.46 -12.26 -3.77
CA LEU A 131 -12.34 -12.04 -2.33
C LEU A 131 -12.99 -10.70 -1.95
N PRO A 132 -13.63 -10.60 -0.77
CA PRO A 132 -13.93 -11.71 0.15
C PRO A 132 -14.98 -12.68 -0.44
N GLU A 133 -14.93 -13.95 -0.01
CA GLU A 133 -15.98 -14.95 -0.30
C GLU A 133 -17.28 -14.69 0.49
#